data_AF-A0A3C1NMP7-F1
#
_entry.id   AF-A0A3C1NMP7-F1
#
_cell.length_a   1.000
_cell.length_b   1.000
_cell.length_c   1.000
_cell.angle_alpha   90.00
_cell.angle_beta   90.00
_cell.angle_gamma   90.00
#
_symmetry.space_group_name_H-M   'P 1'
#
loop_
_entity.id
_entity.type
_entity.pdbx_description
1 polymer ?
#
loop_
_entity_poly.entity_id
_entity_poly.type
_entity_poly.pdbx_seq_one_letter_code
_entity_poly.pdbx_strand_id
1 'polypeptide(L)' 'MLTQQKPIVLSKQDHGLITEYLRNGTWLKPSDQPNAIQLEAELKRAEIVDNSDLPSDVVSLNSSVTVKEMRSGSRMT' A
#
# COMPACT_ATOMS: atom_id res chain seq x y z
N MET A 1 -1.79 -16.65 -15.60
CA MET A 1 -2.99 -16.59 -14.74
C MET A 1 -2.81 -15.43 -13.79
N LEU A 2 -3.66 -14.41 -13.85
CA LEU A 2 -3.65 -13.32 -12.88
C LEU A 2 -4.30 -13.87 -11.61
N THR A 3 -3.50 -14.19 -10.59
CA THR A 3 -4.00 -14.51 -9.26
C THR A 3 -4.88 -13.36 -8.80
N GLN A 4 -6.15 -13.63 -8.47
CA GLN A 4 -7.01 -12.63 -7.84
C GLN A 4 -6.39 -12.26 -6.48
N GLN A 5 -5.58 -11.21 -6.46
CA GLN A 5 -5.02 -10.67 -5.22
C GLN A 5 -6.15 -10.09 -4.40
N LYS A 6 -6.20 -10.47 -3.11
CA LYS A 6 -7.15 -9.87 -2.16
C LYS A 6 -6.97 -8.34 -2.18
N PRO A 7 -8.07 -7.57 -2.13
CA PRO A 7 -8.00 -6.13 -1.96
C PRO A 7 -7.10 -5.75 -0.78
N ILE A 8 -6.31 -4.69 -0.94
CA ILE A 8 -5.66 -4.05 0.19
C ILE A 8 -6.73 -3.36 1.04
N VAL A 9 -6.53 -3.36 2.35
CA VAL A 9 -7.39 -2.64 3.30
C VAL A 9 -6.68 -1.35 3.69
N LEU A 10 -7.37 -0.22 3.59
CA LEU A 10 -6.83 1.09 3.95
C LEU A 10 -7.84 1.89 4.74
N SER A 11 -7.35 2.78 5.60
CA SER A 11 -8.22 3.81 6.13
C SER A 11 -8.60 4.82 5.05
N LYS A 12 -9.75 5.48 5.22
CA LYS A 12 -10.17 6.61 4.37
C LYS A 12 -9.08 7.70 4.26
N GLN A 13 -8.39 7.98 5.36
CA GLN A 13 -7.34 9.00 5.41
C GLN A 13 -6.13 8.61 4.55
N ASP A 14 -5.63 7.39 4.72
CA ASP A 14 -4.45 6.91 3.97
C ASP A 14 -4.77 6.78 2.48
N HIS A 15 -5.95 6.26 2.13
CA HIS A 15 -6.39 6.15 0.74
C HIS A 15 -6.42 7.52 0.05
N GLY A 16 -6.99 8.53 0.70
CA GLY A 16 -7.06 9.89 0.18
C GLY A 16 -5.67 10.51 -0.01
N LEU A 17 -4.80 10.36 1.00
CA LEU A 17 -3.44 10.89 0.95
C LEU A 17 -2.63 10.29 -0.20
N ILE A 18 -2.59 8.96 -0.31
CA ILE A 18 -1.81 8.28 -1.36
C ILE A 18 -2.35 8.65 -2.74
N THR A 19 -3.67 8.67 -2.91
CA THR A 19 -4.31 9.05 -4.18
C THR A 19 -3.91 10.47 -4.61
N GLU A 20 -3.89 11.41 -3.67
CA GLU A 20 -3.47 12.79 -3.94
C GLU A 20 -2.00 12.87 -4.36
N TYR A 21 -1.11 12.14 -3.68
CA TYR A 21 0.31 12.06 -4.06
C TYR A 21 0.52 11.49 -5.47
N LEU A 22 -0.23 10.46 -5.84
CA LEU A 22 -0.16 9.85 -7.17
C LEU A 22 -0.65 10.81 -8.26
N ARG A 23 -1.73 11.56 -8.01
CA ARG A 23 -2.32 12.50 -8.97
C ARG A 23 -1.43 13.71 -9.23
N ASN A 24 -0.80 14.24 -8.18
CA ASN A 24 0.01 15.45 -8.30
C ASN A 24 1.28 15.21 -9.14
N GLY A 25 1.82 13.99 -9.15
CA GLY A 25 2.79 13.52 -10.15
C GLY A 25 4.16 14.21 -10.17
N THR A 26 4.31 15.35 -9.50
CA THR A 26 5.50 16.21 -9.46
C THR A 26 6.74 15.54 -8.86
N TRP A 27 6.55 14.39 -8.20
CA TRP A 27 7.58 13.67 -7.44
C TRP A 27 8.01 12.37 -8.10
N LEU A 28 7.32 11.93 -9.16
CA LEU A 28 7.54 10.63 -9.78
C LEU A 28 8.69 10.70 -10.77
N LYS A 29 9.74 9.91 -10.52
CA LYS A 29 10.76 9.67 -11.54
C LYS A 29 10.17 8.77 -12.63
N PRO A 30 10.69 8.81 -13.87
CA PRO A 30 10.24 7.90 -14.93
C PRO A 30 10.30 6.42 -14.53
N SER A 31 11.26 6.03 -13.69
CA SER A 31 11.40 4.66 -13.16
C SER A 31 10.26 4.24 -12.23
N ASP A 32 9.56 5.19 -11.60
CA ASP A 32 8.50 4.91 -10.63
C ASP A 32 7.14 4.76 -11.31
N GLN A 33 7.02 5.17 -12.57
CA GLN A 33 5.75 5.15 -13.32
C GLN A 33 5.07 3.77 -13.34
N PRO A 34 5.76 2.63 -13.56
CA PRO A 34 5.11 1.32 -13.53
C PRO A 34 4.57 0.95 -12.14
N ASN A 35 5.25 1.39 -11.08
CA ASN A 35 4.84 1.15 -9.70
C ASN A 35 3.64 2.03 -9.33
N ALA A 36 3.65 3.29 -9.77
CA ALA A 36 2.54 4.23 -9.57
C ALA A 36 1.26 3.74 -10.24
N ILE A 37 1.34 3.24 -11.49
CA ILE A 37 0.19 2.67 -12.21
C ILE A 37 -0.38 1.45 -11.47
N GLN A 38 0.50 0.56 -10.99
CA GLN A 38 0.08 -0.60 -10.21
C GLN A 38 -0.60 -0.18 -8.90
N LEU A 39 0.00 0.74 -8.15
CA LEU A 39 -0.58 1.24 -6.91
C LEU A 39 -1.93 1.92 -7.14
N GLU A 40 -2.08 2.70 -8.20
CA GLU A 40 -3.37 3.31 -8.56
C GLU A 40 -4.45 2.25 -8.84
N ALA A 41 -4.08 1.15 -9.51
CA ALA A 41 -4.99 0.02 -9.75
C ALA A 41 -5.34 -0.76 -8.47
N GLU A 42 -4.43 -0.85 -7.50
CA GLU A 42 -4.71 -1.37 -6.15
C GLU A 42 -5.70 -0.47 -5.40
N LEU A 43 -5.44 0.83 -5.37
CA LEU A 43 -6.27 1.82 -4.66
C LEU A 43 -7.70 1.89 -5.19
N LYS A 44 -7.91 1.65 -6.49
CA LYS A 44 -9.25 1.61 -7.11
C LYS A 44 -10.12 0.45 -6.63
N ARG A 45 -9.51 -0.63 -6.17
CA ARG A 45 -10.22 -1.84 -5.69
C ARG A 45 -10.03 -2.09 -4.20
N ALA A 46 -9.40 -1.16 -3.49
CA ALA A 46 -9.12 -1.27 -2.07
C ALA A 46 -10.41 -1.32 -1.24
N GLU A 47 -10.38 -2.08 -0.15
CA GLU A 47 -11.38 -2.00 0.89
C GLU A 47 -11.07 -0.80 1.78
N ILE A 48 -12.01 0.13 1.87
CA ILE A 48 -11.80 1.39 2.59
C ILE A 48 -12.62 1.35 3.88
N VAL A 49 -11.94 1.46 5.01
CA VAL A 49 -12.53 1.43 6.35
C VAL A 49 -12.29 2.74 7.10
N ASP A 50 -13.01 2.96 8.19
CA ASP A 50 -12.69 4.03 9.13
C ASP A 50 -11.46 3.66 9.97
N ASN A 51 -10.72 4.65 10.48
CA ASN A 51 -9.51 4.40 11.28
C ASN A 51 -9.77 3.51 12.51
N SER A 52 -10.95 3.62 13.11
CA SER A 52 -11.36 2.78 14.26
C SER A 52 -11.53 1.31 13.90
N ASP A 53 -11.78 1.02 12.62
CA ASP A 53 -12.16 -0.30 12.12
C ASP A 53 -10.99 -0.95 11.35
N LEU A 54 -9.85 -0.26 11.26
CA LEU A 54 -8.65 -0.79 10.61
C LEU A 54 -8.06 -1.94 11.45
N PRO A 55 -7.89 -3.14 10.88
CA PRO A 55 -7.32 -4.27 11.61
C PRO A 55 -5.89 -3.98 12.08
N SER A 56 -5.55 -4.43 13.29
CA SER A 56 -4.25 -4.15 13.92
C SER A 56 -3.06 -4.86 13.25
N ASP A 57 -3.33 -5.84 12.41
CA ASP A 57 -2.33 -6.62 11.66
C ASP A 57 -2.13 -6.11 10.21
N VAL A 58 -2.89 -5.09 9.80
CA VAL A 58 -2.70 -4.42 8.51
C VAL A 58 -1.58 -3.40 8.60
N VAL A 59 -0.72 -3.39 7.58
CA VAL A 59 0.33 -2.38 7.44
C VAL A 59 -0.28 -1.10 6.87
N SER A 60 -0.30 -0.04 7.68
CA SER A 60 -0.79 1.30 7.30
C SER A 60 0.38 2.26 7.09
N LEU A 61 0.07 3.50 6.68
CA LEU A 61 1.10 4.53 6.67
C LEU A 61 1.63 4.75 8.09
N ASN A 62 2.95 4.98 8.19
CA ASN A 62 3.70 5.16 9.43
C ASN A 62 3.72 3.92 10.38
N SER A 63 3.27 2.74 9.94
CA SER A 63 3.49 1.51 10.70
C SER A 63 4.98 1.15 10.76
N SER A 64 5.41 0.57 11.88
CA SER A 64 6.68 -0.15 11.97
C SER A 64 6.41 -1.64 11.81
N VAL A 65 7.16 -2.29 10.92
CA VAL A 65 6.97 -3.71 10.58
C VAL A 65 8.28 -4.47 10.76
N THR A 66 8.21 -5.71 11.20
CA THR A 66 9.38 -6.60 11.18
C THR A 66 9.26 -7.56 10.00
N VAL A 67 10.21 -7.49 9.08
CA VAL A 67 10.29 -8.38 7.92
C VAL A 67 11.28 -9.50 8.20
N LYS A 68 10.91 -10.73 7.85
CA LYS A 68 11.80 -11.89 7.88
C LYS A 68 12.12 -12.33 6.45
N GLU A 69 13.41 -12.37 6.11
CA GLU A 69 13.85 -12.95 4.84
C GLU A 69 13.61 -14.47 4.86
N MET A 70 12.85 -14.97 3.88
CA MET A 70 12.46 -16.39 3.85
C MET A 70 13.64 -17.35 3.65
N ARG A 71 14.68 -16.93 2.90
CA ARG A 71 15.83 -17.79 2.58
C ARG A 71 16.82 -17.91 3.73
N SER A 72 17.23 -16.77 4.31
CA SER A 72 18.25 -16.74 5.36
C SER A 72 17.66 -16.81 6.77
N GLY A 73 16.38 -16.49 6.93
CA GLY A 73 15.73 -16.33 8.23
C GLY A 73 16.05 -15.00 8.94
N SER A 74 16.86 -14.13 8.32
CA SER A 74 17.26 -12.84 8.88
C SER A 74 16.06 -11.92 9.08
N ARG A 75 16.07 -11.17 10.19
CA ARG A 75 15.00 -10.22 10.56
C ARG A 75 15.49 -8.79 10.43
N MET A 76 14.64 -7.92 9.91
CA MET A 76 14.86 -6.48 9.80
C MET A 76 13.58 -5.74 10.21
N THR A 77 13.74 -4.56 10.80
CA THR A 77 12.67 -3.66 11.24
C THR A 77 12.70 -2.38 10.46
#